data_AF-A0A7V4CTF2-F1
#
_entry.id   AF-A0A7V4CTF2-F1
#
_cell.length_a   1.000
_cell.length_b   1.000
_cell.length_c   1.000
_cell.angle_alpha   90.00
_cell.angle_beta   90.00
_cell.angle_gamma   90.00
#
_symmetry.space_group_name_H-M   'P 1'
#
loop_
_entity.id
_entity.type
_entity.pdbx_description
1 polymer ?
#
loop_
_entity_poly.entity_id
_entity_poly.type
_entity_poly.pdbx_seq_one_letter_code
_entity_poly.pdbx_strand_id
1 'polypeptide(L)'
;MKKLFQIAGVKVLAFIEENIKKGIDYEGNAFQYSTNPYYIPFNDAIYKKLGGKNGNGKLFQMVYSKRTGLLGMIILGGYKAYKEKVHPSAAKSYLTVTGKMLRSMDVKATDNEAIISFTGEEEQQKAFWFNVSGVGRSRKLWKFLGITEMQKKQLTEELTEPAREIVVAKLGEIIKKNSD
;
A
#
# COMPACT_ATOMS: atom_id res chain seq x y z
N MET A 1 -2.48 14.98 -25.96
CA MET A 1 -2.93 14.82 -24.56
C MET A 1 -2.44 13.51 -23.98
N LYS A 2 -2.60 12.38 -24.68
CA LYS A 2 -2.06 11.07 -24.25
C LYS A 2 -0.62 11.08 -23.68
N LYS A 3 0.33 11.75 -24.34
CA LYS A 3 1.72 11.84 -23.86
C LYS A 3 1.84 12.53 -22.50
N LEU A 4 1.06 13.58 -22.25
CA LEU A 4 1.03 14.29 -20.96
C LEU A 4 0.48 13.38 -19.85
N PHE A 5 -0.61 12.66 -20.14
CA PHE A 5 -1.18 11.67 -19.21
C PHE A 5 -0.23 10.50 -18.94
N GLN A 6 0.55 10.05 -19.93
CA GLN A 6 1.58 9.03 -19.72
C GLN A 6 2.66 9.52 -18.74
N ILE A 7 3.16 10.75 -18.92
CA ILE A 7 4.15 11.36 -18.00
C ILE A 7 3.55 11.49 -16.60
N ALA A 8 2.33 12.01 -16.49
CA ALA A 8 1.62 12.13 -15.22
C ALA A 8 1.50 10.77 -14.52
N GLY A 9 1.06 9.73 -15.22
CA GLY A 9 0.91 8.39 -14.65
C GLY A 9 2.25 7.81 -14.17
N VAL A 10 3.34 7.96 -14.94
CA VAL A 10 4.67 7.51 -14.52
C VAL A 10 5.15 8.24 -13.26
N LYS A 11 4.88 9.54 -13.16
CA LYS A 11 5.22 10.32 -11.95
C LYS A 11 4.40 9.87 -10.74
N VAL A 12 3.11 9.59 -10.93
CA VAL A 12 2.25 9.04 -9.86
C VAL A 12 2.75 7.67 -9.41
N LEU A 13 3.20 6.79 -10.31
CA LEU A 13 3.84 5.53 -9.92
C LEU A 13 5.07 5.75 -9.03
N ALA A 14 5.93 6.70 -9.39
CA ALA A 14 7.11 7.04 -8.60
C ALA A 14 6.73 7.55 -7.20
N PHE A 15 5.70 8.38 -7.08
CA PHE A 15 5.19 8.83 -5.78
C PHE A 15 4.59 7.69 -4.95
N ILE A 16 3.86 6.76 -5.57
CA ILE A 16 3.34 5.57 -4.88
C ILE A 16 4.50 4.73 -4.33
N GLU A 17 5.53 4.50 -5.14
CA GLU A 17 6.73 3.78 -4.69
C GLU A 17 7.41 4.48 -3.51
N GLU A 18 7.53 5.81 -3.57
CA GLU A 18 8.10 6.61 -2.49
C GLU A 18 7.25 6.51 -1.20
N ASN A 19 5.93 6.61 -1.30
CA ASN A 19 5.02 6.50 -0.16
C ASN A 19 5.10 5.12 0.48
N ILE A 20 5.16 4.06 -0.33
CA ILE A 20 5.36 2.69 0.17
C ILE A 20 6.71 2.57 0.90
N LYS A 21 7.80 3.10 0.33
CA LYS A 21 9.14 3.10 0.97
C LYS A 21 9.13 3.85 2.30
N LYS A 22 8.44 4.99 2.37
CA LYS A 22 8.25 5.79 3.59
C LYS A 22 7.29 5.13 4.58
N GLY A 23 6.49 4.15 4.13
CA GLY A 23 5.50 3.47 4.94
C GLY A 23 4.33 4.39 5.31
N ILE A 24 3.91 5.28 4.41
CA ILE A 24 2.78 6.19 4.59
C ILE A 24 1.64 5.86 3.62
N ASP A 25 0.41 6.16 4.02
CA ASP A 25 -0.76 6.08 3.16
C ASP A 25 -0.95 7.37 2.35
N TYR A 26 -1.97 7.39 1.48
CA TYR A 26 -2.31 8.56 0.67
C TYR A 26 -2.77 9.79 1.48
N GLU A 27 -3.15 9.62 2.75
CA GLU A 27 -3.48 10.71 3.67
C GLU A 27 -2.19 11.26 4.35
N GLY A 28 -1.04 10.60 4.14
CA GLY A 28 0.24 10.95 4.76
C GLY A 28 0.45 10.30 6.13
N ASN A 29 -0.46 9.44 6.57
CA ASN A 29 -0.36 8.77 7.86
C ASN A 29 0.59 7.57 7.77
N ALA A 30 1.45 7.40 8.77
CA ALA A 30 2.30 6.21 8.86
C ALA A 30 1.44 4.95 9.05
N PHE A 31 1.75 3.90 8.30
CA PHE A 31 1.16 2.58 8.54
C PHE A 31 1.54 2.10 9.94
N GLN A 32 0.60 1.44 10.60
CA GLN A 32 0.80 0.88 11.92
C GLN A 32 0.18 -0.51 12.01
N TYR A 33 0.91 -1.46 12.59
CA TYR A 33 0.36 -2.76 12.93
C TYR A 33 -0.63 -2.63 14.09
N SER A 34 -1.61 -3.52 14.15
CA SER A 34 -2.57 -3.57 15.26
C SER A 34 -1.87 -3.86 16.58
N THR A 35 -2.24 -3.12 17.62
CA THR A 35 -1.84 -3.36 19.01
C THR A 35 -2.88 -4.18 19.78
N ASN A 36 -4.03 -4.48 19.17
CA ASN A 36 -5.10 -5.21 19.82
C ASN A 36 -4.72 -6.69 20.01
N PRO A 37 -4.99 -7.27 21.19
CA PRO A 37 -4.74 -8.68 21.42
C PRO A 37 -5.45 -9.59 20.41
N TYR A 38 -4.82 -10.69 20.01
CA TYR A 38 -5.42 -11.64 19.09
C TYR A 38 -4.97 -13.08 19.35
N TYR A 39 -5.84 -14.03 18.99
CA TYR A 39 -5.60 -15.46 19.13
C TYR A 39 -4.86 -16.02 17.92
N ILE A 40 -3.89 -16.90 18.17
CA ILE A 40 -3.28 -17.80 17.19
C ILE A 40 -3.26 -19.24 17.70
N PRO A 41 -3.36 -20.25 16.82
CA PRO A 41 -3.09 -21.63 17.19
C PRO A 41 -1.68 -21.79 17.77
N PHE A 42 -1.49 -22.75 18.68
CA PHE A 42 -0.18 -23.00 19.26
C PHE A 42 0.81 -23.45 18.16
N ASN A 43 2.01 -22.90 18.22
CA ASN A 43 3.11 -23.24 17.33
C ASN A 43 4.41 -23.13 18.12
N ASP A 44 5.17 -24.22 18.18
CA ASP A 44 6.38 -24.32 18.99
C ASP A 44 7.47 -23.32 18.58
N ALA A 45 7.64 -23.08 17.27
CA ALA A 45 8.63 -22.12 16.78
C ALA A 45 8.28 -20.67 17.18
N ILE A 46 7.00 -20.31 17.10
CA ILE A 46 6.52 -18.99 17.55
C ILE A 46 6.66 -18.88 19.07
N TYR A 47 6.25 -19.91 19.81
CA TYR A 47 6.36 -19.96 21.26
C TYR A 47 7.79 -19.71 21.75
N LYS A 48 8.78 -20.39 21.15
CA LYS A 48 10.20 -20.18 21.43
C LYS A 48 10.65 -18.75 21.14
N LYS A 49 10.26 -18.18 19.99
CA LYS A 49 10.58 -16.78 19.62
C LYS A 49 9.94 -15.75 20.55
N LEU A 50 8.79 -16.06 21.14
CA LEU A 50 8.13 -15.22 22.12
C LEU A 50 8.68 -15.41 23.55
N GLY A 51 9.82 -16.11 23.72
CA GLY A 51 10.48 -16.29 25.00
C GLY A 51 10.01 -17.52 25.80
N GLY A 52 9.26 -18.42 25.18
CA GLY A 52 8.80 -19.67 25.79
C GLY A 52 8.08 -19.44 27.13
N LYS A 53 8.43 -20.21 28.16
CA LYS A 53 7.81 -20.10 29.50
C LYS A 53 7.91 -18.69 30.08
N ASN A 54 9.01 -17.98 29.83
CA ASN A 54 9.26 -16.64 30.36
C ASN A 54 8.45 -15.55 29.66
N GLY A 55 7.96 -15.82 28.44
CA GLY A 55 7.10 -14.93 27.68
C GLY A 55 5.62 -15.03 28.05
N ASN A 56 5.20 -16.13 28.70
CA ASN A 56 3.82 -16.34 29.09
C ASN A 56 3.40 -15.33 30.17
N GLY A 57 2.23 -14.70 30.01
CA GLY A 57 1.73 -13.60 30.84
C GLY A 57 2.34 -12.22 30.53
N LYS A 58 3.39 -12.15 29.71
CA LYS A 58 4.04 -10.88 29.31
C LYS A 58 3.82 -10.55 27.84
N LEU A 59 4.14 -11.48 26.95
CA LEU A 59 4.05 -11.31 25.50
C LEU A 59 2.87 -12.09 24.91
N PHE A 60 2.55 -13.23 25.50
CA PHE A 60 1.41 -14.05 25.12
C PHE A 60 0.80 -14.73 26.34
N GLN A 61 -0.41 -15.25 26.20
CA GLN A 61 -1.08 -16.10 27.18
C GLN A 61 -1.52 -17.40 26.53
N MET A 62 -1.11 -18.54 27.09
CA MET A 62 -1.60 -19.85 26.65
C MET A 62 -3.08 -20.01 27.02
N VAL A 63 -3.90 -20.43 26.05
CA VAL A 63 -5.33 -20.66 26.26
C VAL A 63 -5.81 -21.87 25.47
N TYR A 64 -6.84 -22.55 25.97
CA TYR A 64 -7.57 -23.54 25.18
C TYR A 64 -8.74 -22.89 24.47
N SER A 65 -8.87 -23.14 23.18
CA SER A 65 -10.00 -22.67 22.38
C SER A 65 -11.29 -23.31 22.87
N LYS A 66 -12.26 -22.51 23.32
CA LYS A 66 -13.58 -23.00 23.73
C LYS A 66 -14.34 -23.69 22.59
N ARG A 67 -14.05 -23.32 21.34
CA ARG A 67 -14.73 -23.86 20.15
C ARG A 67 -14.12 -25.17 19.66
N THR A 68 -12.80 -25.31 19.72
CA THR A 68 -12.09 -26.44 19.10
C THR A 68 -11.40 -27.35 20.11
N GLY A 69 -11.32 -26.96 21.39
CA GLY A 69 -10.56 -27.67 22.42
C GLY A 69 -9.05 -27.61 22.25
N LEU A 70 -8.55 -27.00 21.16
CA LEU A 70 -7.13 -26.97 20.85
C LEU A 70 -6.39 -25.89 21.63
N LEU A 71 -5.12 -26.16 21.92
CA LEU A 71 -4.22 -25.22 22.55
C LEU A 71 -3.85 -24.07 21.59
N GLY A 72 -3.88 -22.86 22.11
CA GLY A 72 -3.52 -21.65 21.40
C GLY A 72 -2.85 -20.63 22.29
N MET A 73 -2.54 -19.49 21.67
CA MET A 73 -1.86 -18.35 22.31
C MET A 73 -2.63 -17.07 21.99
N ILE A 74 -2.92 -16.28 23.02
CA ILE A 74 -3.36 -14.89 22.85
C ILE A 74 -2.12 -14.01 22.90
N ILE A 75 -1.82 -13.28 21.83
CA ILE A 75 -0.74 -12.30 21.82
C ILE A 75 -1.25 -11.02 22.49
N LEU A 76 -0.63 -10.60 23.58
CA LEU A 76 -1.14 -9.51 24.42
C LEU A 76 -0.88 -8.11 23.84
N GLY A 77 0.26 -7.89 23.18
CA GLY A 77 0.60 -6.61 22.54
C GLY A 77 0.14 -6.49 21.08
N GLY A 78 -0.75 -7.39 20.65
CA GLY A 78 -1.25 -7.46 19.28
C GLY A 78 -0.21 -7.83 18.23
N TYR A 79 -0.57 -7.60 16.96
CA TYR A 79 0.26 -7.98 15.81
C TYR A 79 1.57 -7.18 15.75
N LYS A 80 1.58 -5.94 16.26
CA LYS A 80 2.79 -5.11 16.39
C LYS A 80 3.85 -5.79 17.26
N ALA A 81 3.51 -6.11 18.51
CA ALA A 81 4.44 -6.75 19.44
C ALA A 81 4.88 -8.14 18.95
N TYR A 82 3.97 -8.88 18.32
CA TYR A 82 4.31 -10.14 17.65
C TYR A 82 5.39 -9.95 16.58
N LYS A 83 5.19 -9.01 15.65
CA LYS A 83 6.14 -8.73 14.56
C LYS A 83 7.50 -8.28 15.10
N GLU A 84 7.51 -7.38 16.08
CA GLU A 84 8.74 -6.90 16.72
C GLU A 84 9.58 -8.01 17.33
N LYS A 85 8.94 -9.04 17.91
CA LYS A 85 9.67 -10.17 18.52
C LYS A 85 10.03 -11.26 17.53
N VAL A 86 9.11 -11.62 16.64
CA VAL A 86 9.28 -12.78 15.74
C VAL A 86 10.05 -12.42 14.47
N HIS A 87 9.93 -11.17 14.01
CA HIS A 87 10.55 -10.63 12.79
C HIS A 87 10.94 -9.14 12.97
N PRO A 88 11.92 -8.83 13.86
CA PRO A 88 12.28 -7.45 14.20
C PRO A 88 12.67 -6.59 12.99
N SER A 89 13.38 -7.17 12.01
CA SER A 89 13.77 -6.47 10.78
C SER A 89 12.58 -6.02 9.92
N ALA A 90 11.45 -6.73 10.02
CA ALA A 90 10.24 -6.42 9.27
C ALA A 90 9.22 -5.61 10.09
N ALA A 91 9.48 -5.33 11.38
CA ALA A 91 8.50 -4.71 12.26
C ALA A 91 8.16 -3.25 11.89
N LYS A 92 9.11 -2.55 11.26
CA LYS A 92 8.92 -1.20 10.68
C LYS A 92 8.69 -1.21 9.17
N SER A 93 8.70 -2.40 8.56
CA SER A 93 8.47 -2.58 7.13
C SER A 93 7.04 -3.10 6.93
N TYR A 94 6.11 -2.15 6.88
CA TYR A 94 4.68 -2.40 6.80
C TYR A 94 4.33 -3.10 5.48
N LEU A 95 4.71 -2.50 4.36
CA LEU A 95 4.54 -3.07 3.03
C LEU A 95 5.91 -3.54 2.57
N THR A 96 6.16 -4.83 2.67
CA THR A 96 7.25 -5.42 1.89
C THR A 96 6.84 -5.33 0.43
N VAL A 97 7.43 -4.37 -0.26
CA VAL A 97 7.57 -4.39 -1.71
C VAL A 97 8.31 -5.67 -2.04
N THR A 98 7.56 -6.74 -2.32
CA THR A 98 8.12 -7.75 -3.20
C THR A 98 8.27 -7.04 -4.53
N GLY A 99 9.47 -7.06 -5.13
CA GLY A 99 9.70 -6.35 -6.38
C GLY A 99 8.67 -6.70 -7.46
N LYS A 100 8.03 -7.88 -7.35
CA LYS A 100 6.92 -8.30 -8.22
C LYS A 100 5.74 -7.30 -8.22
N MET A 101 5.30 -6.78 -7.07
CA MET A 101 4.18 -5.85 -7.01
C MET A 101 4.47 -4.54 -7.73
N LEU A 102 5.61 -3.89 -7.44
CA LEU A 102 5.99 -2.66 -8.15
C LEU A 102 6.29 -2.92 -9.64
N ARG A 103 7.01 -3.99 -9.97
CA ARG A 103 7.32 -4.36 -11.36
C ARG A 103 6.07 -4.67 -12.18
N SER A 104 5.00 -5.10 -11.53
CA SER A 104 3.72 -5.35 -12.18
C SER A 104 2.84 -4.10 -12.29
N MET A 105 3.17 -3.00 -11.62
CA MET A 105 2.42 -1.74 -11.81
C MET A 105 2.68 -1.19 -13.21
N ASP A 106 1.61 -0.78 -13.86
CA ASP A 106 1.63 -0.26 -15.22
C ASP A 106 0.73 0.97 -15.35
N VAL A 107 1.06 1.84 -16.30
CA VAL A 107 0.31 3.07 -16.61
C VAL A 107 -0.25 2.96 -18.01
N LYS A 108 -1.58 2.97 -18.07
CA LYS A 108 -2.33 3.05 -19.33
C LYS A 108 -2.89 4.44 -19.48
N ALA A 109 -2.29 5.24 -20.38
CA ALA A 109 -2.80 6.57 -20.71
C ALA A 109 -3.72 6.53 -21.95
N THR A 110 -4.85 7.21 -21.82
CA THR A 110 -5.73 7.60 -22.94
C THR A 110 -5.55 9.09 -23.22
N ASP A 111 -6.33 9.65 -24.14
CA ASP A 111 -6.31 11.10 -24.36
C ASP A 111 -6.94 11.92 -23.24
N ASN A 112 -7.65 11.28 -22.30
CA ASN A 112 -8.41 11.96 -21.24
C ASN A 112 -7.96 11.60 -19.82
N GLU A 113 -7.29 10.46 -19.64
CA GLU A 113 -6.91 9.98 -18.31
C GLU A 113 -5.66 9.09 -18.35
N ALA A 114 -5.07 8.86 -17.17
CA ALA A 114 -4.07 7.85 -16.94
C ALA A 114 -4.56 6.89 -15.84
N ILE A 115 -4.57 5.60 -16.15
CA ILE A 115 -4.99 4.54 -15.23
C ILE A 115 -3.75 3.79 -14.74
N ILE A 116 -3.60 3.74 -13.42
CA ILE A 116 -2.62 2.86 -12.78
C ILE A 116 -3.26 1.49 -12.60
N SER A 117 -2.61 0.48 -13.15
CA SER A 117 -3.08 -0.90 -13.15
C SER A 117 -1.97 -1.86 -12.77
N PHE A 118 -2.30 -3.15 -12.64
CA PHE A 118 -1.34 -4.22 -12.44
C PHE A 118 -1.41 -5.18 -13.63
N THR A 119 -0.27 -5.63 -14.13
CA THR A 119 -0.19 -6.63 -15.20
C THR A 119 -0.47 -8.04 -14.70
N GLY A 120 -0.25 -8.32 -13.42
CA GLY A 120 -0.51 -9.60 -12.77
C GLY A 120 -1.82 -9.59 -11.97
N GLU A 121 -2.67 -10.60 -12.18
CA GLU A 121 -3.92 -10.77 -11.44
C GLU A 121 -3.69 -10.91 -9.92
N GLU A 122 -2.65 -11.64 -9.51
CA GLU A 122 -2.31 -11.85 -8.10
C GLU A 122 -1.95 -10.53 -7.40
N GLU A 123 -1.17 -9.69 -8.07
CA GLU A 123 -0.77 -8.37 -7.57
C GLU A 123 -1.96 -7.40 -7.55
N GLN A 124 -2.81 -7.45 -8.56
CA GLN A 124 -4.07 -6.69 -8.60
C GLN A 124 -4.97 -7.07 -7.42
N GLN A 125 -5.12 -8.37 -7.14
CA GLN A 125 -5.93 -8.86 -6.03
C GLN A 125 -5.36 -8.42 -4.68
N LYS A 126 -4.05 -8.52 -4.49
CA LYS A 126 -3.37 -8.01 -3.28
C LYS A 126 -3.63 -6.51 -3.11
N ALA A 127 -3.44 -5.74 -4.17
CA ALA A 127 -3.71 -4.30 -4.18
C ALA A 127 -5.16 -3.98 -3.79
N PHE A 128 -6.14 -4.72 -4.32
CA PHE A 128 -7.54 -4.58 -3.95
C PHE A 128 -7.77 -4.85 -2.45
N TRP A 129 -7.19 -5.91 -1.88
CA TRP A 129 -7.35 -6.18 -0.46
C TRP A 129 -6.74 -5.11 0.42
N PHE A 130 -5.57 -4.59 0.08
CA PHE A 130 -4.95 -3.54 0.87
C PHE A 130 -5.69 -2.20 0.77
N ASN A 131 -6.19 -1.82 -0.41
CA ASN A 131 -6.74 -0.48 -0.64
C ASN A 131 -8.26 -0.38 -0.48
N VAL A 132 -9.00 -1.48 -0.71
CA VAL A 132 -10.48 -1.44 -0.81
C VAL A 132 -11.16 -2.38 0.18
N SER A 133 -10.82 -3.67 0.18
CA SER A 133 -11.55 -4.67 0.98
C SER A 133 -11.05 -4.81 2.42
N GLY A 134 -9.81 -4.41 2.67
CA GLY A 134 -9.10 -4.64 3.93
C GLY A 134 -8.48 -6.03 4.02
N VAL A 135 -7.37 -6.12 4.77
CA VAL A 135 -6.64 -7.37 4.99
C VAL A 135 -6.83 -7.92 6.41
N GLY A 136 -6.80 -9.25 6.51
CA GLY A 136 -6.89 -9.98 7.78
C GLY A 136 -8.29 -9.96 8.42
N ARG A 137 -8.41 -10.53 9.63
CA ARG A 137 -9.70 -10.62 10.34
C ARG A 137 -10.32 -9.26 10.66
N SER A 138 -9.50 -8.24 10.90
CA SER A 138 -9.97 -6.88 11.20
C SER A 138 -10.27 -6.05 9.94
N ARG A 139 -10.09 -6.62 8.74
CA ARG A 139 -10.24 -5.92 7.45
C ARG A 139 -9.56 -4.55 7.44
N LYS A 140 -8.32 -4.48 7.92
CA LYS A 140 -7.60 -3.19 8.00
C LYS A 140 -7.20 -2.74 6.60
N LEU A 141 -7.49 -1.48 6.27
CA LEU A 141 -7.05 -0.85 5.02
C LEU A 141 -5.65 -0.25 5.16
N TRP A 142 -4.87 -0.42 4.11
CA TRP A 142 -3.50 0.01 3.94
C TRP A 142 -3.47 0.72 2.59
N LYS A 143 -4.02 1.94 2.57
CA LYS A 143 -4.32 2.68 1.35
C LYS A 143 -3.06 3.29 0.73
N PHE A 144 -2.20 2.43 0.20
CA PHE A 144 -0.92 2.81 -0.40
C PHE A 144 -1.04 3.22 -1.87
N LEU A 145 -2.13 2.84 -2.55
CA LEU A 145 -2.41 3.30 -3.90
C LEU A 145 -3.01 4.70 -3.82
N GLY A 146 -2.12 5.68 -3.94
CA GLY A 146 -2.49 7.08 -3.95
C GLY A 146 -1.28 7.97 -3.70
N ILE A 147 -1.51 9.24 -3.96
CA ILE A 147 -0.54 10.30 -3.71
C ILE A 147 -1.13 11.28 -2.70
N THR A 148 -0.26 11.83 -1.86
CA THR A 148 -0.62 12.81 -0.84
C THR A 148 -1.08 14.13 -1.45
N GLU A 149 -1.79 14.96 -0.68
CA GLU A 149 -2.20 16.30 -1.15
C GLU A 149 -1.02 17.16 -1.60
N MET A 150 0.13 17.04 -0.93
CA MET A 150 1.36 17.73 -1.33
C MET A 150 1.87 17.25 -2.69
N GLN A 151 1.88 15.93 -2.94
CA GLN A 151 2.28 15.36 -4.22
C GLN A 151 1.28 15.71 -5.34
N LYS A 152 -0.03 15.84 -5.03
CA LYS A 152 -1.02 16.32 -6.00
C LYS A 152 -0.74 17.74 -6.44
N LYS A 153 -0.44 18.64 -5.49
CA LYS A 153 -0.06 20.03 -5.80
C LYS A 153 1.19 20.09 -6.65
N GLN A 154 2.23 19.36 -6.25
CA GLN A 154 3.48 19.26 -7.01
C GLN A 154 3.23 18.77 -8.45
N LEU A 155 2.44 17.70 -8.62
CA LEU A 155 2.12 17.17 -9.94
C LEU A 155 1.35 18.19 -10.80
N THR A 156 0.45 18.97 -10.18
CA THR A 156 -0.36 19.96 -10.88
C THR A 156 0.51 21.12 -11.37
N GLU A 157 1.41 21.62 -10.52
CA GLU A 157 2.37 22.67 -10.86
C GLU A 157 3.30 22.21 -12.02
N GLU A 158 3.86 20.99 -11.93
CA GLU A 158 4.74 20.43 -12.95
C GLU A 158 4.04 20.25 -14.33
N LEU A 159 2.73 19.99 -14.35
CA LEU A 159 1.99 19.71 -15.59
C LEU A 159 1.27 20.92 -16.19
N THR A 160 1.18 22.04 -15.47
CA THR A 160 0.40 23.22 -15.90
C THR A 160 0.93 23.85 -17.20
N GLU A 161 2.22 24.15 -17.25
CA GLU A 161 2.83 24.80 -18.43
C GLU A 161 2.85 23.87 -19.67
N PRO A 162 3.28 22.59 -19.56
CA PRO A 162 3.17 21.65 -20.69
C PRO A 162 1.73 21.46 -21.21
N ALA A 163 0.74 21.49 -20.32
CA ALA A 163 -0.67 21.41 -20.73
C ALA A 163 -1.10 22.64 -21.53
N ARG A 164 -0.70 23.85 -21.10
CA ARG A 164 -0.98 25.11 -21.80
C ARG A 164 -0.40 25.12 -23.20
N GLU A 165 0.87 24.74 -23.36
CA GLU A 165 1.52 24.68 -24.67
C GLU A 165 0.78 23.77 -25.65
N ILE A 166 0.34 22.58 -25.20
CA ILE A 166 -0.41 21.63 -26.02
C ILE A 166 -1.77 22.22 -26.44
N VAL A 167 -2.46 22.91 -25.53
CA VAL A 167 -3.76 23.54 -25.82
C VAL A 167 -3.60 24.68 -26.84
N VAL A 168 -2.62 25.56 -26.64
CA VAL A 168 -2.34 26.68 -27.56
C VAL A 168 -1.97 26.16 -28.96
N ALA A 169 -1.12 25.14 -29.04
CA ALA A 169 -0.75 24.53 -30.32
C ALA A 169 -1.96 23.96 -31.06
N LYS A 170 -2.82 23.20 -30.36
CA LYS A 170 -4.06 22.65 -30.94
C LYS A 170 -5.04 23.74 -31.39
N LEU A 171 -5.20 24.80 -30.60
CA LEU A 171 -6.06 25.93 -31.00
C LEU A 171 -5.51 26.63 -32.24
N GLY A 172 -4.20 26.80 -32.35
CA GLY A 172 -3.55 27.33 -33.54
C GLY A 172 -3.78 26.48 -34.80
N GLU A 173 -3.72 25.15 -34.68
CA GLU A 173 -4.05 24.22 -35.77
C GLU A 173 -5.52 24.31 -36.21
N ILE A 174 -6.45 24.40 -35.26
CA ILE A 174 -7.88 24.53 -35.54
C ILE A 174 -8.18 25.85 -36.26
N ILE A 175 -7.58 26.96 -35.80
CA ILE A 175 -7.76 28.27 -36.42
C ILE A 175 -7.27 28.23 -37.87
N LYS A 176 -6.07 27.67 -38.13
CA LYS A 176 -5.54 27.51 -39.50
C LYS A 176 -6.47 26.68 -40.39
N LYS A 177 -6.95 25.54 -39.90
CA LYS A 177 -7.85 24.66 -40.67
C LYS A 177 -9.20 25.30 -41.03
N ASN A 178 -9.64 26.29 -40.27
CA ASN A 178 -10.89 27.02 -40.52
C ASN A 178 -10.69 28.36 -41.27
N SER A 179 -9.45 28.71 -41.60
CA SER A 179 -9.12 29.93 -42.37
C SER A 179 -8.67 29.65 -43.81
N ASP A 180 -8.55 28.37 -44.18
CA ASP A 180 -8.42 27.85 -45.54
C ASP A 180 -9.80 27.32 -46.04
#